data_AF-A0A6A4WRM3-F1
#
_entry.id   AF-A0A6A4WRM3-F1
#
_cell.length_a   1.000
_cell.length_b   1.000
_cell.length_c   1.000
_cell.angle_alpha   90.00
_cell.angle_beta   90.00
_cell.angle_gamma   90.00
#
_symmetry.space_group_name_H-M   'P 1'
#
loop_
_entity.id
_entity.type
_entity.pdbx_description
1 polymer ?
#
loop_
_entity_poly.entity_id
_entity_poly.type
_entity_poly.pdbx_seq_one_letter_code
_entity_poly.pdbx_strand_id
1 'polypeptide(L)'
;MYRQPATNKYQLPEFDPRAAVDGARTAAPIAVLVGPPGSGKSHVTSTQLVPAGYVAANRDTLKSWQKCVQVAEQAIKEGKSAAVDNTNGDRESRARYVQLGRRLGVPVRCLLMTTTLAHARHNNKYRELTDSSHQHVSDMIFNMFKSRYEEPTTDEGFSEICRLDCLPTFSDQQQERIYRLYLLEK
;
A
#
# COMPACT_ATOMS: atom_id res chain seq x y z
N MET A 1 -33.71 -44.16 5.20
CA MET A 1 -33.94 -43.10 4.21
C MET A 1 -33.18 -41.84 4.66
N TYR A 2 -32.33 -41.30 3.76
CA TYR A 2 -31.92 -39.89 3.54
C TYR A 2 -31.77 -38.93 4.76
N ARG A 3 -30.54 -38.45 5.05
CA ARG A 3 -29.92 -37.13 4.66
C ARG A 3 -30.59 -35.92 5.37
N GLN A 4 -29.94 -34.95 6.04
CA GLN A 4 -28.55 -34.45 6.18
C GLN A 4 -28.42 -33.71 7.54
N PRO A 5 -27.22 -33.52 8.12
CA PRO A 5 -27.01 -32.43 9.08
C PRO A 5 -26.93 -31.10 8.31
N ALA A 6 -27.71 -30.11 8.74
CA ALA A 6 -27.61 -28.75 8.20
C ALA A 6 -26.28 -28.12 8.63
N THR A 7 -25.31 -28.09 7.72
CA THR A 7 -24.11 -27.24 7.88
C THR A 7 -24.22 -26.07 6.92
N ASN A 8 -25.10 -25.11 7.20
CA ASN A 8 -24.92 -23.78 6.63
C ASN A 8 -23.93 -23.02 7.51
N LYS A 9 -22.65 -23.41 7.40
CA LYS A 9 -21.54 -22.63 7.95
C LYS A 9 -21.34 -21.44 7.01
N TYR A 10 -22.06 -20.36 7.24
CA TYR A 10 -21.72 -19.09 6.63
C TYR A 10 -20.30 -18.72 7.09
N GLN A 11 -19.31 -18.94 6.22
CA GLN A 11 -17.97 -18.44 6.44
C GLN A 11 -18.01 -16.94 6.13
N LEU A 12 -17.69 -16.14 7.14
CA LEU A 12 -17.47 -14.71 6.92
C LEU A 12 -16.34 -14.54 5.90
N PRO A 13 -16.41 -13.52 5.03
CA PRO A 13 -15.35 -13.26 4.07
C PRO A 13 -14.04 -12.95 4.81
N GLU A 14 -12.93 -13.27 4.14
CA GLU A 14 -11.56 -13.05 4.65
C GLU A 14 -11.30 -11.58 5.05
N PHE A 15 -12.09 -10.65 4.51
CA PHE A 15 -12.00 -9.22 4.77
C PHE A 15 -13.33 -8.65 5.28
N ASP A 16 -13.29 -7.94 6.42
CA ASP A 16 -14.42 -7.16 6.95
C ASP A 16 -14.10 -5.66 6.87
N PRO A 17 -14.81 -4.88 6.03
CA PRO A 17 -14.56 -3.45 5.84
C PRO A 17 -14.93 -2.56 7.05
N ARG A 18 -15.37 -3.14 8.18
CA ARG A 18 -15.84 -2.40 9.37
C ARG A 18 -14.77 -2.21 10.45
N ALA A 19 -13.61 -2.85 10.35
CA ALA A 19 -12.55 -2.77 11.38
C ALA A 19 -11.58 -1.60 11.10
N ALA A 20 -11.22 -0.81 12.12
CA ALA A 20 -10.29 0.33 12.02
C ALA A 20 -9.27 0.35 13.18
N VAL A 21 -8.00 0.71 12.91
CA VAL A 21 -6.92 0.95 13.89
C VAL A 21 -5.82 1.93 13.35
N ASP A 22 -5.11 2.58 14.27
CA ASP A 22 -4.46 3.92 14.23
C ASP A 22 -3.12 4.11 13.45
N GLY A 23 -2.86 5.37 13.03
CA GLY A 23 -1.82 5.81 12.08
C GLY A 23 -0.42 6.19 12.62
N ALA A 24 0.56 6.22 11.70
CA ALA A 24 2.01 6.33 11.98
C ALA A 24 2.53 7.76 12.25
N ARG A 25 3.46 7.86 13.21
CA ARG A 25 4.22 9.08 13.54
C ARG A 25 5.40 9.24 12.57
N THR A 26 5.60 10.42 11.96
CA THR A 26 6.49 10.63 10.80
C THR A 26 7.72 11.49 11.14
N ALA A 27 8.92 10.89 11.18
CA ALA A 27 10.19 11.63 11.40
C ALA A 27 11.40 11.10 10.60
N ALA A 28 11.21 10.23 9.60
CA ALA A 28 12.34 9.67 8.85
C ALA A 28 12.57 10.34 7.48
N PRO A 29 13.82 10.56 7.07
CA PRO A 29 14.12 11.17 5.77
C PRO A 29 13.62 10.33 4.58
N ILE A 30 13.66 8.99 4.65
CA ILE A 30 13.11 8.14 3.58
C ILE A 30 12.06 7.18 4.15
N ALA A 31 10.86 7.21 3.59
CA ALA A 31 9.78 6.26 3.86
C ALA A 31 9.51 5.40 2.61
N VAL A 32 9.67 4.09 2.73
CA VAL A 32 9.39 3.12 1.65
C VAL A 32 8.07 2.44 1.94
N LEU A 33 7.06 2.71 1.12
CA LEU A 33 5.76 2.05 1.25
C LEU A 33 5.82 0.65 0.63
N VAL A 34 5.27 -0.35 1.31
CA VAL A 34 5.24 -1.74 0.87
C VAL A 34 3.82 -2.26 0.96
N GLY A 35 3.32 -2.90 -0.10
CA GLY A 35 2.00 -3.54 -0.10
C GLY A 35 1.42 -3.72 -1.51
N PRO A 36 0.36 -4.54 -1.65
CA PRO A 36 -0.21 -4.86 -2.95
C PRO A 36 -0.77 -3.61 -3.65
N PRO A 37 -0.89 -3.58 -4.99
CA PRO A 37 -1.69 -2.57 -5.67
C PRO A 37 -3.08 -2.47 -5.03
N GLY A 38 -3.67 -1.27 -4.94
CA GLY A 38 -4.97 -1.09 -4.26
C GLY A 38 -4.92 -1.14 -2.73
N SER A 39 -3.74 -1.28 -2.11
CA SER A 39 -3.62 -1.34 -0.65
C SER A 39 -3.77 0.00 0.09
N GLY A 40 -3.89 1.13 -0.62
CA GLY A 40 -4.01 2.47 -0.02
C GLY A 40 -2.71 3.27 0.12
N LYS A 41 -1.57 2.78 -0.39
CA LYS A 41 -0.26 3.48 -0.30
C LYS A 41 -0.29 4.91 -0.84
N SER A 42 -0.85 5.12 -2.02
CA SER A 42 -0.95 6.46 -2.61
C SER A 42 -1.84 7.39 -1.81
N HIS A 43 -2.88 6.85 -1.15
CA HIS A 43 -3.72 7.61 -0.24
C HIS A 43 -2.93 8.03 1.01
N VAL A 44 -2.18 7.13 1.64
CA VAL A 44 -1.28 7.48 2.77
C VAL A 44 -0.26 8.54 2.34
N THR A 45 0.30 8.39 1.14
CA THR A 45 1.29 9.32 0.62
C THR A 45 0.70 10.72 0.44
N SER A 46 -0.47 10.85 -0.20
CA SER A 46 -1.07 12.15 -0.48
C SER A 46 -1.73 12.82 0.73
N THR A 47 -2.27 12.04 1.68
CA THR A 47 -3.02 12.58 2.83
C THR A 47 -2.18 12.77 4.09
N GLN A 48 -1.08 12.03 4.24
CA GLN A 48 -0.26 12.07 5.45
C GLN A 48 1.18 12.52 5.14
N LEU A 49 1.87 11.85 4.22
CA LEU A 49 3.30 12.10 4.00
C LEU A 49 3.57 13.43 3.28
N VAL A 50 2.86 13.71 2.18
CA VAL A 50 3.03 14.95 1.42
C VAL A 50 2.71 16.19 2.28
N PRO A 51 1.59 16.24 3.03
CA PRO A 51 1.33 17.34 3.97
C PRO A 51 2.38 17.46 5.08
N ALA A 52 3.02 16.35 5.47
CA ALA A 52 4.14 16.34 6.42
C ALA A 52 5.50 16.75 5.80
N GLY A 53 5.53 17.19 4.53
CA GLY A 53 6.74 17.69 3.86
C GLY A 53 7.53 16.64 3.08
N TYR A 54 6.97 15.46 2.82
CA TYR A 54 7.61 14.45 1.99
C TYR A 54 7.41 14.75 0.50
N VAL A 55 8.46 14.52 -0.28
CA VAL A 55 8.39 14.49 -1.75
C VAL A 55 8.01 13.07 -2.18
N ALA A 56 6.89 12.94 -2.89
CA ALA A 56 6.41 11.66 -3.39
C ALA A 56 7.19 11.20 -4.63
N ALA A 57 7.77 10.00 -4.56
CA ALA A 57 8.41 9.29 -5.65
C ALA A 57 7.57 8.07 -6.04
N ASN A 58 6.70 8.25 -7.04
CA ASN A 58 5.79 7.22 -7.54
C ASN A 58 6.16 6.82 -8.97
N ARG A 59 6.34 5.51 -9.21
CA ARG A 59 6.77 4.96 -10.50
C ARG A 59 5.70 5.06 -11.57
N ASP A 60 4.42 5.07 -11.24
CA ASP A 60 3.35 5.19 -12.25
C ASP A 60 3.45 6.55 -12.95
N THR A 61 3.82 7.61 -12.22
CA THR A 61 4.09 8.94 -12.77
C THR A 61 5.48 9.03 -13.40
N LEU A 62 6.51 8.48 -12.74
CA LEU A 62 7.91 8.65 -13.13
C LEU A 62 8.38 7.64 -14.19
N LYS A 63 7.60 6.60 -14.48
CA LYS A 63 7.80 5.52 -15.47
C LYS A 63 8.98 4.56 -15.20
N SER A 64 9.99 4.95 -14.42
CA SER A 64 11.15 4.10 -14.10
C SER A 64 11.55 4.14 -12.63
N TRP A 65 12.12 3.05 -12.13
CA TRP A 65 12.61 2.97 -10.75
C TRP A 65 13.83 3.86 -10.53
N GLN A 66 14.67 4.06 -11.56
CA GLN A 66 15.84 4.94 -11.50
C GLN A 66 15.43 6.39 -11.22
N LYS A 67 14.35 6.85 -11.88
CA LYS A 67 13.79 8.18 -11.63
C LYS A 67 13.22 8.31 -10.22
N CYS A 68 12.60 7.26 -9.68
CA CYS A 68 12.14 7.27 -8.29
C CYS A 68 13.31 7.44 -7.31
N VAL A 69 14.42 6.72 -7.54
CA VAL A 69 15.66 6.87 -6.75
C VAL A 69 16.23 8.28 -6.87
N GLN A 70 16.27 8.86 -8.08
CA GLN A 70 16.75 10.22 -8.30
C GLN A 70 15.90 11.27 -7.58
N VAL A 71 14.56 11.16 -7.65
CA VAL A 71 13.65 12.07 -6.95
C VAL A 71 13.84 11.96 -5.43
N ALA A 72 13.93 10.73 -4.90
CA ALA A 72 14.19 10.52 -3.49
C ALA A 72 15.54 11.12 -3.08
N GLU A 73 16.60 10.88 -3.84
CA GLU A 73 17.93 11.44 -3.59
C GLU A 73 17.92 12.96 -3.58
N GLN A 74 17.28 13.57 -4.57
CA GLN A 74 17.21 15.03 -4.68
C GLN A 74 16.43 15.64 -3.51
N ALA A 75 15.33 15.02 -3.09
CA ALA A 75 14.57 15.45 -1.92
C ALA A 75 15.45 15.47 -0.66
N ILE A 76 16.25 14.43 -0.42
CA ILE A 76 17.16 14.38 0.73
C ILE A 76 18.24 15.47 0.63
N LYS A 77 18.83 15.69 -0.55
CA LYS A 77 19.84 16.73 -0.76
C LYS A 77 19.30 18.15 -0.53
N GLU A 78 18.01 18.36 -0.77
CA GLU A 78 17.29 19.61 -0.48
C GLU A 78 16.87 19.74 1.00
N GLY A 79 17.24 18.78 1.86
CA GLY A 79 16.85 18.78 3.27
C GLY A 79 15.39 18.38 3.51
N LYS A 80 14.72 17.79 2.51
CA LYS A 80 13.34 17.28 2.61
C LYS A 80 13.34 15.79 2.89
N SER A 81 12.15 15.24 3.14
CA SER A 81 11.92 13.80 3.21
C SER A 81 11.40 13.25 1.88
N ALA A 82 11.54 11.94 1.64
CA ALA A 82 11.11 11.25 0.44
C ALA A 82 10.15 10.11 0.78
N ALA A 83 9.00 10.05 0.11
CA ALA A 83 8.02 8.97 0.22
C ALA A 83 8.04 8.14 -1.08
N VAL A 84 8.49 6.90 -0.99
CA VAL A 84 8.56 5.98 -2.14
C VAL A 84 7.25 5.19 -2.21
N ASP A 85 6.33 5.69 -3.02
CA ASP A 85 5.00 5.12 -3.23
C ASP A 85 4.99 4.17 -4.43
N ASN A 86 5.52 2.96 -4.21
CA ASN A 86 5.51 1.84 -5.15
C ASN A 86 5.03 0.58 -4.44
N THR A 87 4.86 -0.54 -5.14
CA THR A 87 4.47 -1.81 -4.51
C THR A 87 5.56 -2.39 -3.60
N ASN A 88 6.83 -2.32 -4.02
CA ASN A 88 8.02 -2.73 -3.27
C ASN A 88 7.90 -4.11 -2.58
N GLY A 89 7.26 -5.07 -3.28
CA GLY A 89 6.92 -6.38 -2.72
C GLY A 89 8.11 -7.29 -2.47
N ASP A 90 9.14 -7.23 -3.31
CA ASP A 90 10.36 -8.03 -3.20
C ASP A 90 11.52 -7.27 -2.53
N ARG A 91 12.47 -8.03 -1.98
CA ARG A 91 13.66 -7.49 -1.29
C ARG A 91 14.57 -6.68 -2.22
N GLU A 92 14.70 -7.09 -3.48
CA GLU A 92 15.54 -6.42 -4.48
C GLU A 92 15.08 -4.97 -4.73
N SER A 93 13.76 -4.78 -4.87
CA SER A 93 13.15 -3.47 -5.08
C SER A 93 13.36 -2.55 -3.88
N ARG A 94 13.25 -3.08 -2.67
CA ARG A 94 13.49 -2.34 -1.41
C ARG A 94 14.96 -1.98 -1.22
N ALA A 95 15.87 -2.89 -1.57
CA ALA A 95 17.31 -2.70 -1.43
C ALA A 95 17.82 -1.43 -2.13
N ARG A 96 17.21 -1.02 -3.24
CA ARG A 96 17.55 0.21 -3.98
C ARG A 96 17.45 1.47 -3.10
N TYR A 97 16.43 1.53 -2.25
CA TYR A 97 16.19 2.69 -1.36
C TYR A 97 16.95 2.57 -0.06
N VAL A 98 17.15 1.36 0.45
CA VAL A 98 18.02 1.14 1.61
C VAL A 98 19.48 1.50 1.29
N GLN A 99 19.97 1.10 0.12
CA GLN A 99 21.30 1.50 -0.38
C GLN A 99 21.41 3.01 -0.57
N LEU A 100 20.35 3.67 -1.06
CA LEU A 100 20.28 5.13 -1.14
C LEU A 100 20.45 5.77 0.24
N GLY A 101 19.68 5.32 1.23
CA GLY A 101 19.78 5.83 2.60
C GLY A 101 21.17 5.65 3.20
N ARG A 102 21.78 4.46 3.02
CA ARG A 102 23.16 4.18 3.45
C ARG A 102 24.17 5.13 2.79
N ARG A 103 24.07 5.34 1.48
CA ARG A 103 24.96 6.23 0.73
C ARG A 103 24.84 7.69 1.18
N LEU A 104 23.64 8.13 1.54
CA LEU A 104 23.38 9.50 2.02
C LEU A 104 23.53 9.65 3.54
N GLY A 105 23.78 8.57 4.28
CA GLY A 105 23.90 8.59 5.74
C GLY A 105 22.58 8.90 6.46
N VAL A 106 21.43 8.58 5.87
CA VAL A 106 20.10 8.86 6.44
C VAL A 106 19.31 7.58 6.73
N PRO A 107 18.46 7.55 7.78
CA PRO A 107 17.65 6.39 8.08
C PRO A 107 16.52 6.18 7.05
N VAL A 108 16.18 4.92 6.83
CA VAL A 108 15.10 4.48 5.93
C VAL A 108 14.09 3.69 6.73
N ARG A 109 12.82 4.10 6.72
CA ARG A 109 11.71 3.36 7.35
C ARG A 109 10.91 2.61 6.30
N CYS A 110 10.41 1.44 6.67
CA CYS A 110 9.43 0.70 5.90
C CYS A 110 8.02 1.01 6.43
N LEU A 111 7.11 1.41 5.55
CA LEU A 111 5.69 1.57 5.83
C LEU A 111 4.94 0.40 5.17
N LEU A 112 4.72 -0.66 5.93
CA LEU A 112 4.10 -1.90 5.47
C LEU A 112 2.57 -1.81 5.58
N MET A 113 1.88 -1.81 4.44
CA MET A 113 0.42 -1.92 4.41
C MET A 113 0.01 -3.33 4.82
N THR A 114 -0.80 -3.45 5.86
CA THR A 114 -1.37 -4.72 6.38
C THR A 114 -2.59 -5.19 5.57
N THR A 115 -3.02 -4.39 4.59
CA THR A 115 -4.13 -4.67 3.68
C THR A 115 -3.96 -6.04 3.00
N THR A 116 -4.91 -6.95 3.24
CA THR A 116 -4.91 -8.27 2.61
C THR A 116 -5.10 -8.18 1.09
N LEU A 117 -4.75 -9.23 0.35
CA LEU A 117 -4.99 -9.24 -1.10
C LEU A 117 -6.48 -9.17 -1.45
N ALA A 118 -7.34 -9.80 -0.65
CA ALA A 118 -8.80 -9.71 -0.83
C ALA A 118 -9.28 -8.27 -0.62
N HIS A 119 -8.84 -7.59 0.44
CA HIS A 119 -9.15 -6.18 0.68
C HIS A 119 -8.61 -5.29 -0.46
N ALA A 120 -7.39 -5.53 -0.93
CA ALA A 120 -6.80 -4.75 -2.01
C ALA A 120 -7.57 -4.93 -3.34
N ARG A 121 -8.07 -6.13 -3.64
CA ARG A 121 -8.96 -6.36 -4.79
C ARG A 121 -10.31 -5.68 -4.62
N HIS A 122 -10.88 -5.73 -3.42
CA HIS A 122 -12.13 -5.03 -3.10
C HIS A 122 -11.97 -3.52 -3.31
N ASN A 123 -10.88 -2.92 -2.80
CA ASN A 123 -10.54 -1.52 -3.02
C ASN A 123 -10.39 -1.20 -4.51
N ASN A 124 -9.72 -2.06 -5.27
CA ASN A 124 -9.60 -1.86 -6.71
C ASN A 124 -10.96 -1.88 -7.40
N LYS A 125 -11.81 -2.86 -7.06
CA LYS A 125 -13.15 -2.96 -7.65
C LYS A 125 -14.03 -1.77 -7.28
N TYR A 126 -13.94 -1.30 -6.04
CA TYR A 126 -14.59 -0.08 -5.60
C TYR A 126 -14.15 1.11 -6.46
N ARG A 127 -12.85 1.31 -6.67
CA ARG A 127 -12.34 2.42 -7.50
C ARG A 127 -12.77 2.31 -8.96
N GLU A 128 -12.83 1.11 -9.53
CA GLU A 128 -13.39 0.91 -10.88
C GLU A 128 -14.85 1.35 -11.00
N LEU A 129 -15.63 1.26 -9.92
CA LEU A 129 -17.05 1.65 -9.90
C LEU A 129 -17.24 3.15 -9.61
N THR A 130 -16.34 3.77 -8.83
CA THR A 130 -16.53 5.14 -8.32
C THR A 130 -15.61 6.19 -8.94
N ASP A 131 -14.50 5.79 -9.56
CA ASP A 131 -13.47 6.69 -10.10
C ASP A 131 -13.25 6.38 -11.59
N SER A 132 -13.82 7.21 -12.46
CA SER A 132 -13.71 7.05 -13.92
C SER A 132 -12.29 7.27 -14.46
N SER A 133 -11.39 7.84 -13.67
CA SER A 133 -9.98 8.03 -14.01
C SER A 133 -9.09 6.86 -13.57
N HIS A 134 -9.63 5.92 -12.80
CA HIS A 134 -8.90 4.79 -12.26
C HIS A 134 -8.48 3.82 -13.36
N GLN A 135 -7.19 3.52 -13.42
CA GLN A 135 -6.68 2.53 -14.36
C GLN A 135 -7.05 1.12 -13.90
N HIS A 136 -7.56 0.32 -14.82
CA HIS A 136 -7.92 -1.07 -14.54
C HIS A 136 -6.69 -1.88 -14.11
N VAL A 137 -6.70 -2.38 -12.87
CA VAL A 137 -5.66 -3.27 -12.33
C VAL A 137 -6.18 -4.71 -12.44
N SER A 138 -5.59 -5.50 -13.33
CA SER A 138 -6.00 -6.88 -13.55
C SER A 138 -5.60 -7.81 -12.40
N ASP A 139 -6.35 -8.90 -12.22
CA ASP A 139 -6.07 -9.92 -11.21
C ASP A 139 -4.67 -10.54 -11.32
N MET A 140 -4.09 -10.55 -12.53
CA MET A 140 -2.73 -11.00 -12.78
C MET A 140 -1.70 -10.20 -11.98
N ILE A 141 -1.90 -8.89 -11.82
CA ILE A 141 -0.94 -8.01 -11.13
C ILE A 141 -0.91 -8.34 -9.64
N PHE A 142 -2.08 -8.60 -9.03
CA PHE A 142 -2.16 -9.05 -7.64
C PHE A 142 -1.48 -10.41 -7.43
N ASN A 143 -1.66 -11.35 -8.36
CA ASN A 143 -1.01 -12.66 -8.30
C ASN A 143 0.51 -12.55 -8.48
N MET A 144 0.97 -11.68 -9.38
CA MET A 144 2.39 -11.39 -9.57
C MET A 144 3.02 -10.74 -8.34
N PHE A 145 2.30 -9.84 -7.67
CA PHE A 145 2.74 -9.28 -6.39
C PHE A 145 2.85 -10.39 -5.35
N LYS A 146 1.81 -11.23 -5.20
CA LYS A 146 1.80 -12.34 -4.24
C LYS A 146 2.97 -13.30 -4.42
N SER A 147 3.31 -13.65 -5.67
CA SER A 147 4.38 -14.62 -5.94
C SER A 147 5.78 -14.09 -5.68
N ARG A 148 5.97 -12.76 -5.72
CA ARG A 148 7.25 -12.08 -5.48
C ARG A 148 7.36 -11.49 -4.07
N TYR A 149 6.28 -11.50 -3.31
CA TYR A 149 6.24 -10.84 -2.02
C TYR A 149 7.16 -11.52 -1.02
N GLU A 150 8.03 -10.72 -0.42
CA GLU A 150 8.88 -11.10 0.70
C GLU A 150 8.60 -10.13 1.86
N GLU A 151 8.18 -10.67 3.01
CA GLU A 151 7.90 -9.86 4.22
C GLU A 151 9.12 -8.98 4.56
N PRO A 152 8.96 -7.66 4.69
CA PRO A 152 10.06 -6.77 5.06
C PRO A 152 10.66 -7.12 6.42
N THR A 153 11.99 -7.06 6.52
CA THR A 153 12.71 -7.27 7.79
C THR A 153 13.72 -6.16 8.06
N THR A 154 14.04 -5.92 9.34
CA THR A 154 15.05 -4.93 9.73
C THR A 154 16.45 -5.28 9.21
N ASP A 155 16.73 -6.55 8.95
CA ASP A 155 17.99 -7.05 8.39
C ASP A 155 18.26 -6.55 6.96
N GLU A 156 17.24 -6.04 6.26
CA GLU A 156 17.43 -5.34 5.00
C GLU A 156 18.21 -4.04 5.17
N GLY A 157 18.15 -3.43 6.37
CA GLY A 157 18.74 -2.13 6.72
C GLY A 157 17.71 -1.03 6.95
N PHE A 158 16.44 -1.39 7.19
CA PHE A 158 15.43 -0.44 7.66
C PHE A 158 15.69 -0.07 9.12
N SER A 159 15.57 1.22 9.46
CA SER A 159 15.64 1.67 10.84
C SER A 159 14.41 1.25 11.65
N GLU A 160 13.26 1.10 10.98
CA GLU A 160 12.01 0.68 11.58
C GLU A 160 11.06 0.14 10.51
N ILE A 161 10.17 -0.76 10.90
CA ILE A 161 9.03 -1.23 10.09
C ILE A 161 7.75 -0.85 10.80
N CYS A 162 6.98 0.04 10.19
CA CYS A 162 5.68 0.48 10.68
C CYS A 162 4.59 -0.20 9.89
N ARG A 163 3.66 -0.85 10.59
CA ARG A 163 2.47 -1.44 10.00
C ARG A 163 1.38 -0.38 9.88
N LEU A 164 0.76 -0.31 8.71
CA LEU A 164 -0.29 0.65 8.37
C LEU A 164 -1.53 -0.07 7.89
N ASP A 165 -2.65 0.21 8.53
CA ASP A 165 -3.95 -0.29 8.09
C ASP A 165 -4.56 0.65 7.04
N CYS A 166 -5.20 0.07 6.04
CA CYS A 166 -5.96 0.84 5.05
C CYS A 166 -7.32 1.21 5.64
N LEU A 167 -7.42 2.41 6.21
CA LEU A 167 -8.68 2.98 6.65
C LEU A 167 -9.36 3.69 5.47
N PRO A 168 -10.51 3.18 4.98
CA PRO A 168 -11.19 3.83 3.87
C PRO A 168 -11.82 5.15 4.34
N THR A 169 -11.61 6.20 3.55
CA THR A 169 -12.27 7.50 3.72
C THR A 169 -13.21 7.74 2.54
N PHE A 170 -14.41 8.22 2.80
CA PHE A 170 -15.45 8.44 1.78
C PHE A 170 -15.79 9.93 1.70
N SER A 171 -16.02 10.45 0.50
CA SER A 171 -16.46 11.84 0.32
C SER A 171 -17.94 12.03 0.64
N ASP A 172 -18.75 10.96 0.57
CA ASP A 172 -20.19 11.00 0.78
C ASP A 172 -20.73 9.64 1.26
N GLN A 173 -21.98 9.63 1.73
CA GLN A 173 -22.66 8.44 2.22
C GLN A 173 -22.96 7.40 1.12
N GLN A 174 -23.07 7.80 -0.15
CA GLN A 174 -23.34 6.85 -1.23
C GLN A 174 -22.09 6.00 -1.51
N GLN A 175 -20.92 6.62 -1.54
CA GLN A 175 -19.63 5.97 -1.64
C GLN A 175 -19.36 5.00 -0.50
N GLU A 176 -19.66 5.42 0.73
CA GLU A 176 -19.57 4.53 1.89
C GLU A 176 -20.51 3.31 1.72
N ARG A 177 -21.74 3.51 1.27
CA ARG A 177 -22.69 2.41 1.03
C ARG A 177 -22.18 1.44 -0.03
N ILE A 178 -21.64 1.93 -1.15
CA ILE A 178 -21.07 1.09 -2.21
C ILE A 178 -19.89 0.29 -1.68
N TYR A 179 -18.99 0.92 -0.91
CA TYR A 179 -17.81 0.26 -0.36
C TYR A 179 -18.17 -0.89 0.60
N ARG A 180 -19.29 -0.77 1.32
CA ARG A 180 -19.78 -1.78 2.27
C ARG A 180 -20.48 -2.98 1.60
N LEU A 181 -20.63 -2.98 0.26
CA LEU A 181 -21.15 -4.13 -0.49
C LEU A 181 -20.08 -5.21 -0.67
N TYR A 182 -20.50 -6.46 -0.91
CA TYR A 182 -19.57 -7.54 -1.27
C TYR A 182 -19.19 -7.49 -2.75
N LEU A 183 -18.26 -6.59 -3.11
CA LEU A 183 -17.94 -6.28 -4.51
C LEU A 183 -17.21 -7.40 -5.27
N LEU A 184 -16.71 -8.41 -4.56
CA LEU A 184 -15.97 -9.54 -5.14
C LEU A 184 -16.82 -10.81 -5.32
N GLU A 185 -17.99 -10.87 -4.69
CA GLU A 185 -18.90 -11.99 -4.77
C GLU A 185 -19.74 -11.90 -6.06
N LYS A 186 -20.06 -13.04 -6.66
CA LYS A 186 -20.89 -13.14 -7.87
C LYS A 186 -22.34 -13.45 -7.53
#